data_AF-A0A7X7CV43-F1
#
_entry.id   AF-A0A7X7CV43-F1
#
_cell.length_a   1.000
_cell.length_b   1.000
_cell.length_c   1.000
_cell.angle_alpha   90.00
_cell.angle_beta   90.00
_cell.angle_gamma   90.00
#
_symmetry.space_group_name_H-M   'P 1'
#
loop_
_entity.id
_entity.type
_entity.pdbx_description
1 polymer ?
#
loop_
_entity_poly.entity_id
_entity_poly.type
_entity_poly.pdbx_seq_one_letter_code
_entity_poly.pdbx_strand_id
1 'polypeptide(L)'
;MEDRQDRSQAATALRSQARIGERARERLAAIAVVRRAFAAGAPGKAGARRGFGAVVAGKRGARGDGVDIDDHIRLAVREETAASLGVAGRRLGDCMAALLACGHEATRERIALRDQAVQALWEFVVQREAVGLTDHRLLEQHYGVTAELWRRMGASPAHPIG
;
A
#
# COMPACT_ATOMS: atom_id res chain seq x y z
N MET A 1 -45.07 11.98 -24.98
CA MET A 1 -44.65 12.46 -23.63
C MET A 1 -43.40 11.72 -23.13
N GLU A 2 -43.09 10.54 -23.70
CA GLU A 2 -41.88 9.73 -23.40
C GLU A 2 -40.52 10.35 -23.76
N ASP A 3 -40.41 11.16 -24.83
CA ASP A 3 -39.11 11.72 -25.28
C ASP A 3 -38.39 12.62 -24.27
N ARG A 4 -39.11 13.23 -23.31
CA ARG A 4 -38.50 14.00 -22.22
C ARG A 4 -37.98 13.13 -21.09
N GLN A 5 -38.64 12.00 -20.84
CA GLN A 5 -38.30 11.07 -19.76
C GLN A 5 -36.98 10.36 -20.09
N ASP A 6 -36.83 9.90 -21.34
CA ASP A 6 -35.61 9.22 -21.81
C ASP A 6 -34.40 10.15 -21.85
N ARG A 7 -34.57 11.41 -22.27
CA ARG A 7 -33.48 12.40 -22.21
C ARG A 7 -33.06 12.73 -20.77
N SER A 8 -34.00 12.72 -19.83
CA SER A 8 -33.73 12.97 -18.41
C SER A 8 -32.95 11.81 -17.77
N GLN A 9 -33.32 10.57 -18.10
CA GLN A 9 -32.63 9.37 -17.62
C GLN A 9 -31.21 9.25 -18.23
N ALA A 10 -31.07 9.49 -19.55
CA ALA A 10 -29.77 9.48 -20.22
C ALA A 10 -28.81 10.54 -19.64
N ALA A 11 -29.30 11.75 -19.37
CA ALA A 11 -28.48 12.81 -18.75
C ALA A 11 -28.08 12.48 -17.30
N THR A 12 -28.88 11.69 -16.59
CA THR A 12 -28.57 11.24 -15.22
C THR A 12 -27.53 10.13 -15.21
N ALA A 13 -27.63 9.17 -16.14
CA ALA A 13 -26.63 8.12 -16.34
C ALA A 13 -25.27 8.68 -16.79
N LEU A 14 -25.26 9.69 -17.67
CA LEU A 14 -24.02 10.34 -18.09
C LEU A 14 -23.34 11.08 -16.93
N ARG A 15 -24.13 11.72 -16.04
CA ARG A 15 -23.65 12.38 -14.82
C ARG A 15 -23.13 11.38 -13.77
N SER A 16 -23.72 10.20 -13.64
CA SER A 16 -23.22 9.17 -12.72
C SER A 16 -21.92 8.55 -13.24
N GLN A 17 -21.83 8.26 -14.54
CA GLN A 17 -20.60 7.78 -15.18
C GLN A 17 -19.46 8.81 -15.09
N ALA A 18 -19.75 10.09 -15.29
CA ALA A 18 -18.78 11.17 -15.10
C ALA A 18 -18.23 11.22 -13.67
N ARG A 19 -19.10 11.08 -12.65
CA ARG A 19 -18.69 11.05 -11.22
C ARG A 19 -17.86 9.81 -10.85
N ILE A 20 -18.10 8.67 -11.49
CA ILE A 20 -17.26 7.47 -11.31
C ILE A 20 -15.85 7.72 -11.85
N GLY A 21 -15.74 8.34 -13.03
CA GLY A 21 -14.45 8.73 -13.62
C GLY A 21 -13.69 9.77 -12.78
N GLU A 22 -14.40 10.73 -12.18
CA GLU A 22 -13.82 11.75 -11.31
C GLU A 22 -13.25 11.14 -10.02
N ARG A 23 -14.00 10.26 -9.35
CA ARG A 23 -13.52 9.53 -8.16
C ARG A 23 -12.33 8.61 -8.46
N ALA A 24 -12.33 7.97 -9.64
CA ALA A 24 -11.19 7.17 -10.07
C ALA A 24 -9.94 8.03 -10.29
N ARG A 25 -10.10 9.24 -10.86
CA ARG A 25 -9.01 10.21 -11.02
C ARG A 25 -8.51 10.74 -9.68
N GLU A 26 -9.40 11.06 -8.74
CA GLU A 26 -9.04 11.48 -7.38
C GLU A 26 -8.27 10.39 -6.64
N ARG A 27 -8.69 9.12 -6.74
CA ARG A 27 -7.98 7.98 -6.15
C ARG A 27 -6.60 7.77 -6.78
N LEU A 28 -6.50 7.86 -8.10
CA LEU A 28 -5.21 7.76 -8.80
C LEU A 28 -4.28 8.93 -8.43
N ALA A 29 -4.81 10.14 -8.27
CA ALA A 29 -4.05 11.29 -7.78
C ALA A 29 -3.57 11.08 -6.33
N ALA A 30 -4.43 10.57 -5.45
CA ALA A 30 -4.06 10.23 -4.07
C ALA A 30 -2.97 9.14 -4.03
N ILE A 31 -3.10 8.08 -4.83
CA ILE A 31 -2.07 7.03 -4.96
C ILE A 31 -0.77 7.61 -5.51
N ALA A 32 -0.82 8.55 -6.46
CA ALA A 32 0.36 9.22 -6.99
C ALA A 32 1.04 10.12 -5.94
N VAL A 33 0.28 10.81 -5.09
CA VAL A 33 0.79 11.59 -3.95
C VAL A 33 1.47 10.67 -2.94
N VAL A 34 0.84 9.55 -2.60
CA VAL A 34 1.42 8.53 -1.70
C VAL A 34 2.71 7.95 -2.31
N ARG A 35 2.69 7.55 -3.59
CA ARG A 35 3.91 7.09 -4.30
C ARG A 35 4.99 8.17 -4.34
N ARG A 36 4.64 9.44 -4.53
CA ARG A 36 5.60 10.55 -4.56
C ARG A 36 6.18 10.85 -3.17
N ALA A 37 5.38 10.74 -2.11
CA ALA A 37 5.85 10.84 -0.73
C ALA A 37 6.86 9.73 -0.41
N PHE A 38 6.64 8.52 -0.92
CA PHE A 38 7.60 7.41 -0.80
C PHE A 38 8.83 7.56 -1.73
N ALA A 39 8.71 8.20 -2.88
CA ALA A 39 9.81 8.37 -3.84
C ALA A 39 10.70 9.61 -3.59
N ALA A 40 10.17 10.66 -2.95
CA ALA A 40 10.90 11.90 -2.70
C ALA A 40 11.92 11.81 -1.53
N GLY A 41 12.00 10.67 -0.83
CA GLY A 41 12.84 10.45 0.33
C GLY A 41 14.31 10.08 0.06
N ALA A 42 14.83 10.12 -1.18
CA ALA A 42 16.25 9.81 -1.43
C ALA A 42 16.85 10.58 -2.63
N PRO A 43 17.82 11.48 -2.43
CA PRO A 43 18.76 11.88 -3.47
C PRO A 43 19.90 10.85 -3.51
N GLY A 44 19.78 9.83 -4.36
CA GLY A 44 20.76 8.76 -4.47
C GLY A 44 20.88 8.24 -5.89
N LYS A 45 21.87 8.79 -6.61
CA LYS A 45 22.50 8.41 -7.89
C LYS A 45 21.82 7.36 -8.78
N ALA A 46 21.62 7.78 -10.03
CA ALA A 46 21.29 6.99 -11.21
C ALA A 46 22.12 5.69 -11.30
N GLY A 47 21.42 4.56 -11.20
CA GLY A 47 21.94 3.24 -11.49
C GLY A 47 20.85 2.45 -12.18
N ALA A 48 21.01 2.21 -13.47
CA ALA A 48 20.11 1.43 -14.30
C ALA A 48 19.84 0.05 -13.68
N ARG A 49 18.58 -0.23 -13.34
CA ARG A 49 18.14 -1.58 -13.00
C ARG A 49 16.92 -1.93 -13.86
N ARG A 50 17.19 -2.69 -14.92
CA ARG A 50 16.20 -3.49 -15.65
C ARG A 50 15.50 -4.40 -14.64
N GLY A 51 14.18 -4.37 -14.61
CA GLY A 51 13.41 -5.27 -13.75
C GLY A 51 12.01 -4.77 -13.41
N PHE A 52 11.20 -4.44 -14.41
CA PHE A 52 9.75 -4.61 -14.30
C PHE A 52 9.27 -5.14 -15.65
N GLY A 53 8.48 -6.22 -15.58
CA GLY A 53 8.22 -7.18 -16.65
C GLY A 53 8.10 -6.58 -18.04
N ALA A 54 8.75 -7.23 -19.01
CA ALA A 54 8.48 -7.04 -20.42
C ALA A 54 6.98 -7.23 -20.66
N VAL A 55 6.26 -6.13 -20.81
CA VAL A 55 4.88 -6.13 -21.30
C VAL A 55 4.95 -6.66 -22.73
N VAL A 56 4.57 -7.92 -22.89
CA VAL A 56 4.28 -8.49 -24.20
C VAL A 56 3.22 -7.61 -24.84
N ALA A 57 3.59 -6.98 -25.96
CA ALA A 57 2.71 -6.17 -26.77
C ALA A 57 1.59 -7.06 -27.35
N GLY A 58 0.53 -7.25 -26.57
CA GLY A 58 -0.72 -7.84 -27.01
C GLY A 58 -1.38 -6.91 -28.03
N LYS A 59 -1.50 -7.41 -29.25
CA LYS A 59 -2.19 -6.84 -30.40
C LYS A 59 -3.50 -6.15 -29.98
N ARG A 60 -3.56 -4.81 -30.11
CA ARG A 60 -4.78 -4.01 -29.92
C ARG A 60 -5.81 -4.39 -30.98
N GLY A 61 -6.70 -5.32 -30.64
CA GLY A 61 -7.90 -5.66 -31.41
C GLY A 61 -9.12 -4.95 -30.84
N ALA A 62 -9.73 -4.10 -31.68
CA ALA A 62 -11.12 -3.67 -31.71
C ALA A 62 -11.85 -3.28 -30.40
N ARG A 63 -12.26 -2.00 -30.39
CA ARG A 63 -13.32 -1.37 -29.57
C ARG A 63 -14.34 -2.34 -28.97
N GLY A 64 -14.29 -2.46 -27.64
CA GLY A 64 -15.41 -2.83 -26.80
C GLY A 64 -15.42 -1.89 -25.60
N ASP A 65 -16.41 -1.02 -25.50
CA ASP A 65 -16.61 -0.03 -24.43
C ASP A 65 -17.20 -0.70 -23.17
N GLY A 66 -16.68 -1.89 -22.84
CA GLY A 66 -17.06 -2.69 -21.69
C GLY A 66 -15.86 -2.78 -20.79
N VAL A 67 -15.93 -2.16 -19.61
CA VAL A 67 -14.89 -2.31 -18.61
C VAL A 67 -14.79 -3.80 -18.27
N ASP A 68 -13.62 -4.38 -18.54
CA ASP A 68 -13.36 -5.80 -18.33
C ASP A 68 -13.65 -6.15 -16.85
N ILE A 69 -14.48 -7.16 -16.61
CA ILE A 69 -14.80 -7.63 -15.26
C ILE A 69 -13.49 -8.00 -14.54
N ASP A 70 -12.52 -8.55 -15.27
CA ASP A 70 -11.20 -8.89 -14.73
C ASP A 70 -10.43 -7.64 -14.28
N ASP A 71 -10.57 -6.51 -14.97
CA ASP A 71 -9.93 -5.25 -14.58
C ASP A 71 -10.55 -4.66 -13.31
N HIS A 72 -11.87 -4.76 -13.15
CA HIS A 72 -12.54 -4.35 -11.91
C HIS A 72 -12.14 -5.21 -10.71
N ILE A 73 -12.07 -6.53 -10.89
CA ILE A 73 -11.65 -7.45 -9.82
C ILE A 73 -10.20 -7.17 -9.43
N ARG A 74 -9.31 -6.97 -10.41
CA ARG A 74 -7.90 -6.59 -10.13
C ARG A 74 -7.79 -5.25 -9.40
N LEU A 75 -8.61 -4.27 -9.76
CA LEU A 75 -8.65 -2.99 -9.06
C LEU A 75 -9.13 -3.17 -7.61
N ALA A 76 -10.23 -3.87 -7.40
CA ALA A 76 -10.78 -4.13 -6.07
C ALA A 76 -9.77 -4.86 -5.16
N VAL A 77 -9.06 -5.87 -5.69
CA VAL A 77 -8.00 -6.58 -4.96
C VAL A 77 -6.86 -5.62 -4.57
N ARG A 78 -6.46 -4.72 -5.47
CA ARG A 78 -5.42 -3.71 -5.16
C ARG A 78 -5.88 -2.72 -4.10
N GLU A 79 -7.13 -2.27 -4.16
CA GLU A 79 -7.70 -1.35 -3.17
C GLU A 79 -7.77 -2.00 -1.79
N GLU A 80 -8.26 -3.24 -1.72
CA GLU A 80 -8.34 -4.00 -0.47
C GLU A 80 -6.95 -4.29 0.11
N THR A 81 -6.00 -4.65 -0.75
CA THR A 81 -4.60 -4.86 -0.38
C THR A 81 -3.98 -3.59 0.21
N ALA A 82 -4.21 -2.43 -0.44
CA ALA A 82 -3.71 -1.15 0.05
C ALA A 82 -4.35 -0.75 1.39
N ALA A 83 -5.65 -0.99 1.55
CA ALA A 83 -6.36 -0.73 2.79
C ALA A 83 -5.84 -1.60 3.94
N SER A 84 -5.71 -2.91 3.69
CA SER A 84 -5.18 -3.90 4.64
C SER A 84 -3.76 -3.54 5.08
N LEU A 85 -2.89 -3.17 4.13
CA LEU A 85 -1.52 -2.74 4.42
C LEU A 85 -1.49 -1.46 5.26
N GLY A 86 -2.39 -0.51 4.98
CA GLY A 86 -2.54 0.71 5.77
C GLY A 86 -2.99 0.46 7.21
N VAL A 87 -3.88 -0.52 7.43
CA VAL A 87 -4.30 -0.93 8.78
C VAL A 87 -3.15 -1.57 9.55
N ALA A 88 -2.43 -2.52 8.93
CA ALA A 88 -1.28 -3.17 9.55
C ALA A 88 -0.15 -2.18 9.89
N GLY A 89 0.13 -1.23 9.01
CA GLY A 89 1.09 -0.15 9.27
C GLY A 89 0.70 0.70 10.48
N ARG A 90 -0.55 1.17 10.56
CA ARG A 90 -1.03 1.94 11.73
C ARG A 90 -0.92 1.14 13.02
N ARG A 91 -1.32 -0.14 13.00
CA ARG A 91 -1.20 -1.03 14.17
C ARG A 91 0.24 -1.15 14.65
N LEU A 92 1.20 -1.31 13.74
CA LEU A 92 2.62 -1.30 14.10
C LEU A 92 3.04 0.03 14.74
N GLY A 93 2.64 1.16 14.16
CA GLY A 93 2.89 2.49 14.70
C GLY A 93 2.37 2.65 16.13
N ASP A 94 1.13 2.21 16.40
CA ASP A 94 0.50 2.30 17.72
C ASP A 94 1.23 1.44 18.76
N CYS A 95 1.61 0.20 18.40
CA CYS A 95 2.39 -0.67 19.28
C CYS A 95 3.78 -0.10 19.58
N MET A 96 4.46 0.47 18.58
CA MET A 96 5.76 1.11 18.77
C MET A 96 5.66 2.35 19.66
N ALA A 97 4.63 3.18 19.46
CA ALA A 97 4.38 4.35 20.31
C ALA A 97 4.11 3.94 21.78
N ALA A 98 3.30 2.90 21.99
CA ALA A 98 3.04 2.38 23.34
C ALA A 98 4.31 1.82 24.00
N LEU A 99 5.13 1.07 23.26
CA LEU A 99 6.39 0.54 23.76
C LEU A 99 7.37 1.66 24.15
N LEU A 100 7.45 2.72 23.35
CA LEU A 100 8.29 3.89 23.64
C LEU A 100 7.78 4.66 24.88
N ALA A 101 6.48 4.85 24.99
CA ALA A 101 5.86 5.55 26.12
C ALA A 101 6.05 4.82 27.46
N CYS A 102 6.16 3.49 27.44
CA CYS A 102 6.43 2.67 28.63
C CYS A 102 7.85 2.89 29.22
N GLY A 103 8.76 3.51 28.47
CA GLY A 103 10.13 3.77 28.90
C GLY A 103 11.08 2.57 28.69
N HIS A 104 12.21 2.57 29.41
CA HIS A 104 13.29 1.59 29.21
C HIS A 104 13.38 0.51 30.29
N GLU A 105 12.65 0.66 31.38
CA GLU A 105 12.69 -0.27 32.51
C GLU A 105 12.14 -1.65 32.12
N ALA A 106 12.80 -2.71 32.60
CA ALA A 106 12.45 -4.10 32.28
C ALA A 106 11.22 -4.59 33.08
N THR A 107 10.08 -3.93 32.90
CA THR A 107 8.80 -4.28 33.53
C THR A 107 8.09 -5.38 32.74
N ARG A 108 7.18 -6.11 33.41
CA ARG A 108 6.31 -7.09 32.74
C ARG A 108 5.46 -6.45 31.63
N GLU A 109 5.00 -5.23 31.87
CA GLU A 109 4.23 -4.44 30.90
C GLU A 109 5.06 -4.16 29.65
N ARG A 110 6.31 -3.69 29.82
CA ARG A 110 7.21 -3.43 28.69
C ARG A 110 7.48 -4.69 27.87
N ILE A 111 7.66 -5.84 28.53
CA ILE A 111 7.84 -7.13 27.85
C ILE A 111 6.62 -7.45 26.98
N ALA A 112 5.40 -7.28 27.51
CA ALA A 112 4.17 -7.53 26.77
C ALA A 112 3.99 -6.57 25.58
N LEU A 113 4.26 -5.27 25.77
CA LEU A 113 4.22 -4.27 24.70
C LEU A 113 5.25 -4.57 23.61
N ARG A 114 6.44 -5.05 24.00
CA ARG A 114 7.47 -5.48 23.06
C ARG A 114 7.02 -6.71 22.26
N ASP A 115 6.36 -7.68 22.89
CA ASP A 115 5.80 -8.85 22.18
C ASP A 115 4.72 -8.43 21.18
N GLN A 116 3.85 -7.49 21.55
CA GLN A 116 2.85 -6.91 20.64
C GLN A 116 3.49 -6.19 19.46
N ALA A 117 4.54 -5.40 19.70
CA ALA A 117 5.28 -4.71 18.64
C ALA A 117 5.97 -5.71 17.69
N VAL A 118 6.57 -6.79 18.21
CA VAL A 118 7.16 -7.86 17.39
C VAL A 118 6.10 -8.54 16.53
N GLN A 119 4.94 -8.86 17.09
CA GLN A 119 3.83 -9.47 16.36
C GLN A 119 3.31 -8.55 15.24
N ALA A 120 3.05 -7.29 15.55
CA ALA A 120 2.59 -6.30 14.56
C ALA A 120 3.62 -6.09 13.45
N LEU A 121 4.91 -6.11 13.79
CA LEU A 121 5.99 -6.01 12.82
C LEU A 121 6.01 -7.21 11.88
N TRP A 122 5.88 -8.43 12.40
CA TRP A 122 5.81 -9.65 11.59
C TRP A 122 4.63 -9.62 10.61
N GLU A 123 3.43 -9.29 11.10
CA GLU A 123 2.22 -9.20 10.27
C GLU A 123 2.41 -8.20 9.13
N PHE A 124 2.98 -7.03 9.43
CA PHE A 124 3.20 -5.99 8.44
C PHE A 124 4.27 -6.39 7.42
N VAL A 125 5.37 -7.03 7.87
CA VAL A 125 6.45 -7.50 6.99
C VAL A 125 5.92 -8.56 6.01
N VAL A 126 5.18 -9.57 6.49
CA VAL A 126 4.63 -10.62 5.63
C VAL A 126 3.70 -10.04 4.56
N GLN A 127 2.83 -9.10 4.93
CA GLN A 127 1.94 -8.44 3.96
C GLN A 127 2.72 -7.64 2.93
N ARG A 128 3.77 -6.92 3.34
CA ARG A 128 4.65 -6.17 2.43
C ARG A 128 5.35 -7.08 1.44
N GLU A 129 5.91 -8.19 1.91
CA GLU A 129 6.59 -9.17 1.07
C GLU A 129 5.63 -9.84 0.08
N ALA A 130 4.42 -10.18 0.51
CA ALA A 130 3.38 -10.76 -0.34
C ALA A 130 3.01 -9.86 -1.53
N VAL A 131 3.23 -8.54 -1.43
CA VAL A 131 2.95 -7.55 -2.48
C VAL A 131 4.23 -7.01 -3.15
N GLY A 132 5.39 -7.61 -2.87
CA GLY A 132 6.68 -7.28 -3.48
C GLY A 132 7.44 -6.10 -2.86
N LEU A 133 7.06 -5.66 -1.66
CA LEU A 133 7.73 -4.57 -0.92
C LEU A 133 8.77 -5.12 0.07
N THR A 134 9.88 -5.63 -0.45
CA THR A 134 10.92 -6.33 0.33
C THR A 134 12.02 -5.41 0.90
N ASP A 135 12.02 -4.10 0.59
CA ASP A 135 12.94 -3.18 1.24
C ASP A 135 12.41 -2.81 2.63
N HIS A 136 13.10 -3.28 3.68
CA HIS A 136 12.70 -3.07 5.07
C HIS A 136 13.33 -1.83 5.73
N ARG A 137 14.22 -1.11 5.04
CA ARG A 137 14.90 0.08 5.61
C ARG A 137 13.91 1.16 6.03
N LEU A 138 12.80 1.27 5.32
CA LEU A 138 11.71 2.19 5.63
C LEU A 138 11.04 1.89 7.00
N LEU A 139 11.11 0.65 7.48
CA LEU A 139 10.55 0.26 8.78
C LEU A 139 11.35 0.86 9.94
N GLU A 140 12.67 0.87 9.81
CA GLU A 140 13.57 1.51 10.78
C GLU A 140 13.34 3.03 10.79
N GLN A 141 13.25 3.65 9.60
CA GLN A 141 13.14 5.10 9.45
C GLN A 141 11.76 5.66 9.87
N HIS A 142 10.67 5.00 9.49
CA HIS A 142 9.32 5.54 9.69
C HIS A 142 8.62 5.01 10.94
N TYR A 143 8.95 3.80 11.38
CA TYR A 143 8.31 3.18 12.54
C TYR A 143 9.26 3.06 13.74
N GLY A 144 10.54 3.44 13.60
CA GLY A 144 11.53 3.33 14.67
C GLY A 144 11.84 1.89 15.05
N VAL A 145 11.62 0.93 14.14
CA VAL A 145 11.86 -0.48 14.39
C VAL A 145 13.36 -0.70 14.65
N THR A 146 13.66 -1.30 15.80
CA THR A 146 15.04 -1.52 16.24
C THR A 146 15.53 -2.92 15.88
N ALA A 147 16.86 -3.09 15.86
CA ALA A 147 17.48 -4.41 15.65
C ALA A 147 17.08 -5.45 16.72
N GLU A 148 16.68 -5.01 17.93
CA GLU A 148 16.14 -5.90 18.96
C GLU A 148 14.84 -6.56 18.51
N LEU A 149 13.91 -5.78 17.95
CA LEU A 149 12.62 -6.29 17.50
C LEU A 149 12.79 -7.27 16.32
N TRP A 150 13.68 -6.96 15.39
CA TRP A 150 14.04 -7.87 14.30
C TRP A 150 14.57 -9.21 14.83
N ARG A 151 15.59 -9.19 15.69
CA ARG A 151 16.17 -10.41 16.28
C ARG A 151 15.10 -11.23 17.01
N ARG A 152 14.17 -10.56 17.69
CA ARG A 152 13.14 -11.21 18.49
C ARG A 152 12.01 -11.79 17.65
N MET A 153 11.74 -11.22 16.48
CA MET A 153 10.90 -11.81 15.45
C MET A 153 11.53 -13.08 14.83
N GLY A 154 12.85 -13.27 14.98
CA GLY A 154 13.60 -14.29 14.27
C GLY A 154 13.99 -13.89 12.84
N ALA A 155 13.84 -12.61 12.49
CA ALA A 155 14.24 -12.05 11.20
C ALA A 155 15.55 -11.27 11.37
N SER A 156 16.57 -11.58 10.56
CA SER A 156 17.74 -10.71 10.45
C SER A 156 17.46 -9.67 9.37
N PRO A 157 17.55 -8.35 9.64
CA PRO A 157 17.38 -7.37 8.58
C PRO A 157 18.47 -7.64 7.55
N ALA A 158 18.06 -8.09 6.36
CA ALA A 158 18.99 -8.36 5.28
C ALA A 158 19.71 -7.05 4.94
N HIS A 159 21.00 -6.99 5.24
CA HIS A 159 21.83 -5.91 4.75
C HIS A 159 21.84 -6.00 3.21
N PRO A 160 21.46 -4.96 2.47
CA PRO A 160 21.57 -5.00 1.02
C PRO A 160 23.05 -5.17 0.66
N ILE A 161 23.39 -6.33 0.13
CA ILE A 161 24.65 -6.56 -0.56
C ILE A 161 24.70 -5.56 -1.74
N GLY A 162 25.80 -4.80 -1.79
CA GLY A 162 26.02 -3.65 -2.67
C GLY A 162 25.77 -3.90 -4.15
#